data_AF-V4JRV3-F1
#
_entry.id   AF-V4JRV3-F1
#
_cell.length_a   1.000
_cell.length_b   1.000
_cell.length_c   1.000
_cell.angle_alpha   90.00
_cell.angle_beta   90.00
_cell.angle_gamma   90.00
#
_symmetry.space_group_name_H-M   'P 1'
#
loop_
_entity.id
_entity.type
_entity.pdbx_description
1 polymer ?
#
loop_
_entity_poly.entity_id
_entity_poly.type
_entity_poly.pdbx_seq_one_letter_code
_entity_poly.pdbx_strand_id
1 'polypeptide(L)'
;MEAKGKEPFYFKSYDRVIGVAHDVKELASEMERLAKEDPAALEYHLREGHIVAWLSYIGETRLAESLRGISDPREAVSRVKAFLSSGGQAPSGEGGQAQGQGPQAFMGPGPRSRRGRRSRRQSW
;
A
#
# COMPACT_ATOMS: atom_id res chain seq x y z
N MET A 1 14.71 -5.00 -19.76
CA MET A 1 14.91 -5.45 -18.37
C MET A 1 14.04 -6.67 -18.19
N GLU A 2 14.63 -7.86 -18.31
CA GLU A 2 13.93 -9.14 -18.20
C GLU A 2 13.61 -9.35 -16.71
N ALA A 3 12.34 -9.28 -16.30
CA ALA A 3 11.90 -9.69 -14.97
C ALA A 3 11.94 -11.23 -14.87
N LYS A 4 13.15 -11.78 -15.00
CA LYS A 4 13.43 -13.20 -15.08
C LYS A 4 13.39 -13.78 -13.66
N GLY A 5 12.23 -14.28 -13.25
CA GLY A 5 12.13 -15.05 -12.00
C GLY A 5 10.76 -15.27 -11.39
N LYS A 6 9.70 -14.59 -11.87
CA LYS A 6 8.35 -14.76 -11.30
C LYS A 6 7.43 -15.42 -12.32
N GLU A 7 6.62 -16.36 -11.85
CA GLU A 7 5.65 -17.04 -12.69
C GLU A 7 4.62 -16.05 -13.25
N PRO A 8 4.33 -16.10 -14.56
CA PRO A 8 3.39 -15.19 -15.18
C PRO A 8 1.94 -15.52 -14.79
N PHE A 9 1.09 -14.52 -14.81
CA PHE A 9 -0.33 -14.70 -14.63
C PHE A 9 -0.98 -15.12 -15.95
N TYR A 10 -1.74 -16.21 -15.90
CA TYR A 10 -2.53 -16.69 -17.04
C TYR A 10 -4.00 -16.40 -16.79
N PHE A 11 -4.61 -15.56 -17.62
CA PHE A 11 -6.05 -15.42 -17.67
C PHE A 11 -6.62 -16.66 -18.37
N LYS A 12 -7.51 -17.39 -17.70
CA LYS A 12 -8.14 -18.60 -18.25
C LYS A 12 -9.65 -18.48 -18.26
N SER A 13 -10.26 -18.71 -19.41
CA SER A 13 -11.71 -18.90 -19.52
C SER A 13 -11.95 -20.36 -19.88
N TYR A 14 -12.60 -21.09 -18.97
CA TYR A 14 -12.73 -22.55 -19.04
C TYR A 14 -11.34 -23.20 -19.26
N ASP A 15 -11.20 -24.06 -20.27
CA ASP A 15 -9.96 -24.76 -20.61
C ASP A 15 -9.00 -23.96 -21.52
N ARG A 16 -9.25 -22.66 -21.72
CA ARG A 16 -8.48 -21.83 -22.67
C ARG A 16 -7.76 -20.69 -21.96
N VAL A 17 -6.48 -20.52 -22.27
CA VAL A 17 -5.74 -19.30 -21.92
C VAL A 17 -6.18 -18.19 -22.86
N ILE A 18 -6.76 -17.14 -22.28
CA ILE A 18 -7.27 -15.98 -23.02
C ILE A 18 -6.35 -14.77 -22.94
N GLY A 19 -5.35 -14.78 -22.06
CA GLY A 19 -4.38 -13.69 -21.89
C GLY A 19 -3.25 -14.07 -20.93
N VAL A 20 -2.14 -13.34 -21.00
CA VAL A 20 -0.95 -13.58 -20.16
C VAL A 20 -0.34 -12.25 -19.74
N ALA A 21 0.06 -12.15 -18.46
CA ALA A 21 0.76 -10.99 -17.94
C ALA A 21 1.99 -11.40 -17.13
N HIS A 22 3.14 -10.76 -17.40
CA HIS A 22 4.40 -11.00 -16.70
C HIS A 22 4.69 -9.92 -15.66
N ASP A 23 4.10 -8.73 -15.82
CA ASP A 23 4.23 -7.60 -14.92
C ASP A 23 2.94 -6.78 -14.84
N VAL A 24 2.93 -5.75 -14.00
CA VAL A 24 1.74 -4.91 -13.75
C VAL A 24 1.30 -4.13 -15.00
N LYS A 25 2.21 -3.76 -15.91
CA LYS A 25 1.87 -3.04 -17.14
C LYS A 25 1.18 -3.97 -18.14
N GLU A 26 1.69 -5.19 -18.27
CA GLU A 26 1.03 -6.22 -19.08
C GLU A 26 -0.32 -6.60 -18.47
N LEU A 27 -0.41 -6.74 -17.14
CA LEU A 27 -1.66 -6.98 -16.44
C LEU A 27 -2.70 -5.89 -16.77
N ALA A 28 -2.31 -4.62 -16.71
CA ALA A 28 -3.19 -3.51 -17.03
C ALA A 28 -3.71 -3.56 -18.48
N SER A 29 -2.83 -3.92 -19.42
CA SER A 29 -3.15 -4.02 -20.85
C SER A 29 -4.12 -5.17 -21.12
N GLU A 30 -3.85 -6.35 -20.55
CA GLU A 30 -4.72 -7.52 -20.69
C GLU A 30 -6.07 -7.32 -19.99
N MET A 31 -6.10 -6.72 -18.80
CA MET A 31 -7.36 -6.37 -18.14
C MET A 31 -8.18 -5.38 -18.96
N GLU A 32 -7.55 -4.38 -19.59
CA GLU A 32 -8.27 -3.45 -20.47
C GLU A 32 -8.85 -4.15 -21.71
N ARG A 33 -8.10 -5.08 -22.30
CA ARG A 33 -8.60 -5.87 -23.44
C ARG A 33 -9.78 -6.75 -23.01
N LEU A 34 -9.62 -7.49 -21.92
CA LEU A 34 -10.67 -8.39 -21.40
C LEU A 34 -11.91 -7.62 -20.94
N ALA A 35 -11.77 -6.43 -20.37
CA ALA A 35 -12.93 -5.60 -20.03
C ALA A 35 -13.81 -5.22 -21.23
N LYS A 36 -13.28 -5.29 -22.46
CA LYS A 36 -14.00 -5.04 -23.72
C LYS A 36 -14.43 -6.34 -24.41
N GLU A 37 -13.55 -7.34 -24.44
CA GLU A 37 -13.76 -8.58 -25.20
C GLU A 37 -14.48 -9.66 -24.40
N ASP A 38 -14.13 -9.84 -23.12
CA ASP A 38 -14.69 -10.87 -22.23
C ASP A 38 -14.72 -10.37 -20.76
N PRO A 39 -15.66 -9.45 -20.43
CA PRO A 39 -15.74 -8.87 -19.09
C PRO A 39 -16.12 -9.91 -18.04
N ALA A 40 -16.83 -10.98 -18.41
CA ALA A 40 -17.24 -12.04 -17.49
C ALA A 40 -16.05 -12.86 -17.01
N ALA A 41 -15.10 -13.19 -17.90
CA ALA A 41 -13.86 -13.86 -17.49
C ALA A 41 -13.03 -12.98 -16.56
N LEU A 42 -12.93 -11.67 -16.82
CA LEU A 42 -12.20 -10.76 -15.93
C LEU A 42 -12.88 -10.62 -14.56
N GLU A 43 -14.20 -10.44 -14.52
CA GLU A 43 -14.98 -10.41 -13.28
C GLU A 43 -14.76 -11.67 -12.44
N TYR A 44 -14.76 -12.85 -13.08
CA TYR A 44 -14.48 -14.10 -12.39
C TYR A 44 -13.12 -14.10 -11.69
N HIS A 45 -12.03 -13.72 -12.37
CA HIS A 45 -10.69 -13.70 -11.75
C HIS A 45 -10.57 -12.64 -10.64
N LEU A 46 -11.31 -11.54 -10.74
CA LEU A 46 -11.38 -10.51 -9.73
C LEU A 46 -12.12 -11.01 -8.48
N ARG A 47 -13.30 -11.60 -8.67
CA ARG A 47 -14.14 -12.13 -7.59
C ARG A 47 -13.48 -13.27 -6.82
N GLU A 48 -12.83 -14.19 -7.54
CA GLU A 48 -12.08 -15.30 -6.91
C GLU A 48 -10.74 -14.84 -6.30
N GLY A 49 -10.33 -13.59 -6.53
CA GLY A 49 -9.10 -13.02 -5.96
C GLY A 49 -7.82 -13.54 -6.60
N HIS A 50 -7.88 -14.16 -7.78
CA HIS A 50 -6.71 -14.69 -8.49
C HIS A 50 -5.68 -13.60 -8.80
N ILE A 51 -6.16 -12.44 -9.26
CA ILE A 51 -5.30 -11.30 -9.59
C ILE A 51 -4.64 -10.75 -8.31
N VAL A 52 -5.40 -10.64 -7.21
CA VAL A 52 -4.90 -10.18 -5.90
C VAL A 52 -3.82 -11.11 -5.36
N ALA A 53 -4.03 -12.43 -5.47
CA ALA A 53 -3.06 -13.43 -5.04
C ALA A 53 -1.76 -13.35 -5.84
N TRP A 54 -1.86 -13.22 -7.17
CA TRP A 54 -0.68 -13.08 -8.03
C TRP A 54 0.08 -11.77 -7.76
N LEU A 55 -0.62 -10.65 -7.61
CA LEU A 55 -0.02 -9.36 -7.25
C LEU A 55 0.74 -9.44 -5.92
N SER A 56 0.15 -10.10 -4.93
CA SER A 56 0.80 -10.34 -3.63
C SER A 56 2.07 -11.20 -3.78
N TYR A 57 2.01 -12.26 -4.61
CA TYR A 57 3.14 -13.13 -4.89
C TYR A 57 4.31 -12.38 -5.56
N ILE A 58 4.03 -11.48 -6.52
CA ILE A 58 5.07 -10.67 -7.15
C ILE A 58 5.55 -9.48 -6.29
N GLY A 59 4.99 -9.29 -5.10
CA GLY A 59 5.39 -8.23 -4.16
C GLY A 59 4.67 -6.89 -4.33
N GLU A 60 3.63 -6.84 -5.17
CA GLU A 60 2.80 -5.64 -5.43
C GLU A 60 1.65 -5.53 -4.42
N THR A 61 1.98 -5.59 -3.12
CA THR A 61 1.01 -5.71 -2.03
C THR A 61 0.05 -4.51 -1.97
N ARG A 62 0.52 -3.30 -2.28
CA ARG A 62 -0.35 -2.10 -2.30
C ARG A 62 -1.43 -2.19 -3.36
N LEU A 63 -1.05 -2.65 -4.56
CA LEU A 63 -2.00 -2.83 -5.65
C LEU A 63 -2.97 -3.98 -5.32
N ALA A 64 -2.46 -5.08 -4.76
CA ALA A 64 -3.27 -6.20 -4.29
C ALA A 64 -4.34 -5.75 -3.27
N GLU A 65 -3.95 -5.00 -2.26
CA GLU A 65 -4.90 -4.44 -1.27
C GLU A 65 -5.92 -3.50 -1.91
N SER A 66 -5.49 -2.68 -2.89
CA SER A 66 -6.41 -1.78 -3.59
C SER A 66 -7.42 -2.51 -4.46
N LEU A 67 -7.17 -3.76 -4.87
CA LEU A 67 -8.07 -4.58 -5.67
C LEU A 67 -8.88 -5.59 -4.84
N ARG A 68 -8.59 -5.71 -3.54
CA ARG A 68 -9.27 -6.63 -2.64
C ARG A 68 -10.76 -6.30 -2.57
N GLY A 69 -11.60 -7.29 -2.88
CA GLY A 69 -13.05 -7.16 -2.83
C GLY A 69 -13.69 -6.45 -4.02
N ILE A 70 -12.91 -6.07 -5.04
CA ILE A 70 -13.45 -5.52 -6.29
C ILE A 70 -13.84 -6.68 -7.21
N SER A 71 -15.05 -6.63 -7.74
CA SER A 71 -15.51 -7.52 -8.80
C SER A 71 -15.77 -6.78 -10.11
N ASP A 72 -15.95 -5.46 -10.10
CA ASP A 72 -16.24 -4.69 -11.32
C ASP A 72 -15.00 -4.58 -12.23
N PRO A 73 -15.06 -5.08 -13.48
CA PRO A 73 -13.92 -5.04 -14.40
C PRO A 73 -13.42 -3.63 -14.72
N ARG A 74 -14.31 -2.64 -14.85
CA ARG A 74 -13.96 -1.27 -15.25
C ARG A 74 -13.28 -0.52 -14.10
N GLU A 75 -13.79 -0.71 -12.89
CA GLU A 75 -13.19 -0.19 -11.67
C GLU A 75 -11.79 -0.77 -11.46
N ALA A 76 -11.64 -2.09 -11.61
CA ALA A 76 -10.36 -2.75 -11.46
C ALA A 76 -9.30 -2.22 -12.45
N VAL A 77 -9.66 -2.10 -13.74
CA VAL A 77 -8.78 -1.49 -14.77
C VAL A 77 -8.40 -0.07 -14.38
N SER A 78 -9.36 0.73 -13.91
CA SER A 78 -9.13 2.12 -13.52
C SER A 78 -8.13 2.23 -12.37
N ARG A 79 -8.24 1.36 -11.35
CA ARG A 79 -7.31 1.34 -10.21
C ARG A 79 -5.90 0.91 -10.59
N VAL A 80 -5.78 -0.13 -11.43
CA VAL A 80 -4.46 -0.58 -11.93
C VAL A 80 -3.79 0.52 -12.76
N LYS A 81 -4.53 1.19 -13.64
CA LYS A 81 -4.01 2.32 -14.43
C LYS A 81 -3.59 3.50 -13.54
N ALA A 82 -4.42 3.86 -12.57
CA ALA A 82 -4.10 4.92 -11.61
C ALA A 82 -2.83 4.61 -10.82
N PHE A 83 -2.65 3.35 -10.39
CA PHE A 83 -1.42 2.89 -9.72
C PHE A 83 -0.18 3.11 -10.59
N LEU A 84 -0.23 2.71 -11.87
CA LEU A 84 0.86 2.90 -12.82
C LEU A 84 1.16 4.39 -13.07
N SER A 85 0.13 5.24 -13.18
CA SER A 85 0.29 6.69 -13.36
C SER A 85 0.83 7.40 -12.13
N SER A 86 0.51 6.90 -10.92
CA SER A 86 1.01 7.44 -9.65
C SER A 86 2.48 7.07 -9.35
N GLY A 87 3.14 6.33 -10.24
CA GLY A 87 4.57 6.03 -10.14
C GLY A 87 4.93 4.95 -9.12
N GLY A 88 4.00 4.09 -8.69
CA GLY A 88 4.29 2.87 -7.91
C GLY A 88 5.12 3.05 -6.63
N GLN A 89 5.32 4.28 -6.14
CA GLN A 89 6.23 4.59 -5.05
C GLN A 89 5.42 5.01 -3.81
N ALA A 90 5.59 4.27 -2.72
CA ALA A 90 5.30 4.81 -1.40
C ALA A 90 6.14 6.09 -1.17
N PRO A 91 5.64 7.06 -0.38
CA PRO A 91 6.56 7.96 0.30
C PRO A 91 7.48 7.11 1.17
N SER A 92 8.75 7.05 0.78
CA SER A 92 9.84 6.71 1.69
C SER A 92 9.82 7.74 2.82
N GLY A 93 9.45 7.34 4.04
CA GLY A 93 9.56 8.22 5.19
C GLY A 93 8.73 7.81 6.40
N GLU A 94 9.44 7.45 7.46
CA GLU A 94 9.06 7.71 8.86
C GLU A 94 8.16 6.69 9.58
N GLY A 95 8.77 5.54 9.90
CA GLY A 95 8.65 5.03 11.26
C GLY A 95 9.49 5.89 12.21
N GLY A 96 8.85 6.53 13.19
CA GLY A 96 9.48 7.42 14.16
C GLY A 96 8.59 7.72 15.35
N GLN A 97 8.38 6.71 16.19
CA GLN A 97 8.33 6.75 17.66
C GLN A 97 7.76 8.01 18.36
N ALA A 98 6.66 7.79 19.09
CA ALA A 98 6.29 8.36 20.39
C ALA A 98 7.00 9.65 20.87
N GLN A 99 6.21 10.71 21.11
CA GLN A 99 6.39 11.52 22.31
C GLN A 99 5.09 12.22 22.70
N GLY A 100 4.49 11.75 23.80
CA GLY A 100 3.51 12.52 24.54
C GLY A 100 4.15 13.80 25.05
N GLN A 101 3.48 14.93 24.82
CA GLN A 101 3.84 16.22 25.42
C GLN A 101 2.55 16.83 25.93
N GLY A 102 2.44 16.90 27.26
CA GLY A 102 1.32 17.49 27.99
C GLY A 102 1.20 19.00 27.77
N PRO A 103 0.13 19.61 28.29
CA PRO A 103 -0.16 21.03 28.04
C PRO A 103 0.89 21.92 28.73
N GLN A 104 1.58 22.71 27.93
CA GLN A 104 2.57 23.69 28.38
C GLN A 104 1.85 24.87 29.04
N ALA A 105 1.98 24.99 30.36
CA ALA A 105 1.60 26.16 31.12
C ALA A 105 2.61 27.29 30.84
N PHE A 106 2.11 28.36 30.22
CA PHE A 106 2.82 29.61 30.03
C PHE A 106 2.94 30.35 31.38
N MET A 107 4.12 30.34 31.99
CA MET A 107 4.47 31.23 33.10
C MET A 107 5.64 32.12 32.66
N GLY A 108 5.40 33.43 32.67
CA GLY A 108 6.33 34.47 32.23
C GLY A 108 7.58 34.61 33.11
N PRO A 109 8.51 35.50 32.74
CA PRO A 109 9.80 35.63 33.43
C PRO A 109 9.67 36.50 34.69
N GLY A 110 10.06 35.94 35.84
CA GLY A 110 10.18 36.64 37.12
C GLY A 110 11.52 36.35 37.81
N PRO A 111 12.05 37.25 38.67
CA PRO A 111 13.47 37.60 38.62
C PRO A 111 14.39 36.95 39.69
N ARG A 112 15.68 37.22 39.45
CA ARG A 112 16.92 36.96 40.20
C ARG A 112 16.88 37.16 41.73
N SER A 113 17.85 36.47 42.35
CA SER A 113 18.41 36.60 43.73
C SER A 113 17.75 35.66 44.75
N ARG A 114 18.42 35.10 45.77
CA ARG A 114 19.66 35.45 46.46
C ARG A 114 20.14 34.22 47.26
N ARG A 115 21.44 34.25 47.58
CA ARG A 115 22.19 33.44 48.56
C ARG A 115 21.40 32.92 49.78
N GLY A 116 21.78 31.73 50.26
CA GLY A 116 21.58 31.32 51.66
C GLY A 116 21.67 29.80 51.81
N ARG A 117 22.84 29.22 52.10
CA ARG A 117 23.31 28.90 53.46
C ARG A 117 22.60 27.68 54.09
N ARG A 118 23.25 26.51 53.90
CA ARG A 118 23.69 25.54 54.93
C ARG A 118 22.63 24.78 55.78
N SER A 119 22.94 23.49 55.92
CA SER A 119 22.66 22.60 57.08
C SER A 119 21.23 22.03 57.13
N ARG A 120 20.90 20.83 57.62
CA ARG A 120 21.63 19.70 58.22
C ARG A 120 20.58 18.57 58.42
N ARG A 121 20.90 17.36 57.95
CA ARG A 121 20.73 16.03 58.59
C ARG A 121 19.46 15.62 59.38
N GLN A 122 19.04 14.37 59.07
CA GLN A 122 18.41 13.29 59.88
C GLN A 122 16.88 13.23 59.97
N SER A 123 16.27 12.10 59.55
CA SER A 123 15.95 10.87 60.32
C SER A 123 14.89 11.19 61.38
N TRP A 124 13.73 10.54 61.43
CA TRP A 124 13.45 9.10 61.55
C TRP A 124 12.28 8.65 60.68
#